data_AF-A0A4Z0Q1B8-F1
#
_entry.id   AF-A0A4Z0Q1B8-F1
#
_cell.length_a   1.000
_cell.length_b   1.000
_cell.length_c   1.000
_cell.angle_alpha   90.00
_cell.angle_beta   90.00
_cell.angle_gamma   90.00
#
_symmetry.space_group_name_H-M   'P 1'
#
loop_
_entity.id
_entity.type
_entity.pdbx_description
1 polymer ?
#
loop_
_entity_poly.entity_id
_entity_poly.type
_entity_poly.pdbx_seq_one_letter_code
_entity_poly.pdbx_strand_id
1 'polypeptide(L)'
;MSVLVNKDSKVIVQGFTGSEGSFHAQQMIEYGTNVVGGVTPGKGGSTHLDRPVFNTVAEAVAKAGADTSIIFVPPAFAADAIMEAADAGIKVIVTITEGIPTKDMIAVKEYLKGREGLRMIGPNCPGVMTAGECKVGIMPGFIFQKGRVGIVSKSGTLTYEAVDQLTKAGLGQTTAIGIGGDPIIGTTTKEAVELLMNDPETEGIVMIGEIGGGMEAEAARWIKETGNKKPVVGFIAGQTAPPGRRMGHAGAIVGGADDTAAAKMAIMRECGIHVVDSPAEIGETMLRVLGSK
;
A
#
# COMPACT_ATOMS: atom_id res chain seq x y z
N MET A 1 -10.57 -13.00 -5.63
CA MET A 1 -10.08 -12.20 -6.76
C MET A 1 -9.23 -11.13 -6.12
N SER A 2 -7.92 -11.22 -6.23
CA SER A 2 -7.02 -10.21 -5.66
C SER A 2 -7.34 -8.78 -6.13
N VAL A 3 -7.02 -7.80 -5.28
CA VAL A 3 -7.28 -6.38 -5.57
C VAL A 3 -6.01 -5.68 -6.02
N LEU A 4 -6.14 -4.72 -6.94
CA LEU A 4 -5.06 -3.92 -7.54
C LEU A 4 -4.09 -4.70 -8.44
N VAL A 5 -3.43 -5.74 -7.92
CA VAL A 5 -2.40 -6.49 -8.65
C VAL A 5 -2.67 -7.99 -8.54
N ASN A 6 -2.26 -8.73 -9.56
CA ASN A 6 -2.39 -10.18 -9.63
C ASN A 6 -1.31 -10.78 -10.54
N LYS A 7 -1.35 -12.09 -10.77
CA LYS A 7 -0.38 -12.82 -11.62
C LYS A 7 -0.32 -12.32 -13.07
N ASP A 8 -1.38 -11.68 -13.57
CA ASP A 8 -1.51 -11.19 -14.95
C ASP A 8 -1.07 -9.73 -15.09
N SER A 9 -0.86 -9.01 -13.97
CA SER A 9 -0.37 -7.63 -13.95
C SER A 9 0.99 -7.52 -14.63
N LYS A 10 1.13 -6.56 -15.54
CA LYS A 10 2.37 -6.31 -16.29
C LYS A 10 3.07 -5.09 -15.71
N VAL A 11 4.10 -5.34 -14.93
CA VAL A 11 4.74 -4.33 -14.10
C VAL A 11 5.95 -3.72 -14.80
N ILE A 12 6.03 -2.39 -14.82
CA ILE A 12 7.25 -1.65 -15.16
C ILE A 12 7.85 -0.96 -13.94
N VAL A 13 9.16 -0.76 -13.97
CA VAL A 13 9.89 -0.07 -12.90
C VAL A 13 10.36 1.29 -13.40
N GLN A 14 9.90 2.39 -12.81
CA GLN A 14 10.47 3.73 -13.06
C GLN A 14 11.66 3.94 -12.13
N GLY A 15 12.83 4.27 -12.69
CA GLY A 15 14.12 4.20 -11.99
C GLY A 15 14.74 2.80 -12.02
N PHE A 16 14.43 2.00 -13.04
CA PHE A 16 14.78 0.58 -13.14
C PHE A 16 16.27 0.27 -12.99
N THR A 17 17.12 1.13 -13.54
CA THR A 17 18.58 0.93 -13.54
C THR A 17 19.29 1.58 -12.34
N GLY A 18 18.54 2.16 -11.40
CA GLY A 18 19.07 2.64 -10.12
C GLY A 18 19.30 1.49 -9.14
N SER A 19 20.04 1.73 -8.05
CA SER A 19 20.38 0.69 -7.06
C SER A 19 19.14 0.00 -6.48
N GLU A 20 18.25 0.77 -5.86
CA GLU A 20 17.01 0.25 -5.25
C GLU A 20 16.05 -0.34 -6.28
N GLY A 21 15.89 0.35 -7.43
CA GLY A 21 15.07 -0.15 -8.54
C GLY A 21 15.55 -1.50 -9.06
N SER A 22 16.87 -1.70 -9.18
CA SER A 22 17.46 -2.97 -9.61
C SER A 22 17.25 -4.06 -8.56
N PHE A 23 17.59 -3.77 -7.30
CA PHE A 23 17.51 -4.73 -6.21
C PHE A 23 16.08 -5.25 -6.02
N HIS A 24 15.10 -4.35 -5.96
CA HIS A 24 13.72 -4.75 -5.76
C HIS A 24 13.08 -5.33 -7.03
N ALA A 25 13.47 -4.89 -8.23
CA ALA A 25 13.02 -5.54 -9.46
C ALA A 25 13.48 -7.00 -9.55
N GLN A 26 14.73 -7.28 -9.19
CA GLN A 26 15.23 -8.65 -9.11
C GLN A 26 14.38 -9.49 -8.15
N GLN A 27 14.11 -8.99 -6.93
CA GLN A 27 13.27 -9.72 -5.98
C GLN A 27 11.81 -9.90 -6.44
N MET A 28 11.25 -8.93 -7.16
CA MET A 28 9.91 -9.05 -7.74
C MET A 28 9.87 -10.17 -8.79
N ILE A 29 10.89 -10.24 -9.66
CA ILE A 29 11.05 -11.30 -10.67
C ILE A 29 11.22 -12.66 -9.99
N GLU A 30 12.09 -12.76 -8.98
CA GLU A 30 12.34 -13.99 -8.21
C GLU A 30 11.08 -14.48 -7.47
N TYR A 31 10.21 -13.56 -7.03
CA TYR A 31 8.92 -13.89 -6.43
C TYR A 31 7.88 -14.40 -7.44
N GLY A 32 8.09 -14.18 -8.75
CA GLY A 32 7.16 -14.54 -9.82
C GLY A 32 6.34 -13.38 -10.39
N THR A 33 6.64 -12.14 -10.00
CA THR A 33 5.97 -10.96 -10.57
C THR A 33 6.38 -10.76 -12.02
N ASN A 34 5.42 -10.50 -12.89
CA ASN A 34 5.67 -10.26 -14.31
C ASN A 34 6.20 -8.84 -14.56
N VAL A 35 7.48 -8.62 -14.23
CA VAL A 35 8.20 -7.40 -14.58
C VAL A 35 8.54 -7.44 -16.06
N VAL A 36 7.90 -6.58 -16.85
CA VAL A 36 8.00 -6.55 -18.32
C VAL A 36 9.06 -5.58 -18.85
N GLY A 37 9.66 -4.77 -17.98
CA GLY A 37 10.68 -3.80 -18.33
C GLY A 37 10.77 -2.67 -17.33
N GLY A 38 11.44 -1.59 -17.72
CA GLY A 38 11.47 -0.40 -16.89
C GLY A 38 11.95 0.84 -17.62
N VAL A 39 11.80 1.97 -16.96
CA VAL A 39 12.06 3.30 -17.52
C VAL A 39 13.27 3.90 -16.83
N THR A 40 14.23 4.36 -17.64
CA THR A 40 15.30 5.25 -17.20
C THR A 40 15.64 6.17 -18.37
N PRO A 41 15.29 7.46 -18.31
CA PRO A 41 15.59 8.41 -19.37
C PRO A 41 17.07 8.42 -19.74
N GLY A 42 17.37 8.40 -21.04
CA GLY A 42 18.73 8.33 -21.58
C GLY A 42 19.30 6.90 -21.69
N LYS A 43 18.59 5.87 -21.23
CA LYS A 43 19.01 4.45 -21.34
C LYS A 43 18.06 3.58 -22.17
N GLY A 44 17.05 4.17 -22.81
CA GLY A 44 16.09 3.42 -23.64
C GLY A 44 16.77 2.67 -24.79
N GLY A 45 16.29 1.45 -25.06
CA GLY A 45 16.87 0.54 -26.05
C GLY A 45 17.94 -0.41 -25.49
N SER A 46 18.34 -0.23 -24.23
CA SER A 46 19.21 -1.18 -23.54
C SER A 46 18.41 -2.29 -22.83
N THR A 47 19.13 -3.23 -22.21
CA THR A 47 18.55 -4.28 -21.36
C THR A 47 19.09 -4.17 -19.94
N HIS A 48 18.27 -4.55 -18.96
CA HIS A 48 18.64 -4.66 -17.55
C HIS A 48 17.82 -5.78 -16.90
N LEU A 49 18.46 -6.65 -16.10
CA LEU A 49 17.84 -7.87 -15.54
C LEU A 49 17.10 -8.72 -16.60
N ASP A 50 17.68 -8.83 -17.80
CA ASP A 50 17.08 -9.51 -18.95
C ASP A 50 15.70 -8.98 -19.35
N ARG A 51 15.44 -7.69 -19.13
CA ARG A 51 14.22 -6.98 -19.53
C ARG A 51 14.56 -5.69 -20.29
N PRO A 52 13.68 -5.21 -21.19
CA PRO A 52 13.92 -3.99 -21.95
C PRO A 52 13.88 -2.74 -21.06
N VAL A 53 14.75 -1.79 -21.37
CA VAL A 53 14.74 -0.43 -20.80
C VAL A 53 14.15 0.53 -21.82
N PHE A 54 13.25 1.41 -21.38
CA PHE A 54 12.58 2.43 -22.18
C PHE A 54 12.98 3.83 -21.72
N ASN A 55 12.86 4.84 -22.60
CA ASN A 55 13.09 6.23 -22.22
C ASN A 55 11.88 6.86 -21.54
N THR A 56 10.66 6.39 -21.88
CA THR A 56 9.40 6.92 -21.35
C THR A 56 8.46 5.79 -20.94
N VAL A 57 7.50 6.09 -20.05
CA VAL A 57 6.44 5.15 -19.68
C VAL A 57 5.53 4.85 -20.87
N ALA A 58 5.23 5.83 -21.71
CA ALA A 58 4.40 5.65 -22.91
C ALA A 58 4.99 4.58 -23.86
N GLU A 59 6.31 4.58 -24.07
CA GLU A 59 6.98 3.53 -24.84
C GLU A 59 6.86 2.15 -24.18
N ALA A 60 7.01 2.09 -22.85
CA ALA A 60 6.89 0.85 -22.10
C ALA A 60 5.47 0.27 -22.18
N VAL A 61 4.44 1.11 -22.07
CA VAL A 61 3.05 0.72 -22.26
C VAL A 61 2.81 0.24 -23.70
N ALA A 62 3.25 0.99 -24.71
CA ALA A 62 3.02 0.63 -26.11
C ALA A 62 3.72 -0.67 -26.53
N LYS A 63 4.95 -0.90 -26.07
CA LYS A 63 5.79 -2.03 -26.51
C LYS A 63 5.65 -3.26 -25.61
N ALA A 64 5.41 -3.09 -24.32
CA ALA A 64 5.35 -4.18 -23.34
C ALA A 64 3.95 -4.40 -22.75
N GLY A 65 2.98 -3.54 -23.08
CA GLY A 65 1.60 -3.65 -22.60
C GLY A 65 1.46 -3.47 -21.09
N ALA A 66 2.34 -2.67 -20.49
CA ALA A 66 2.35 -2.44 -19.05
C ALA A 66 1.05 -1.80 -18.56
N ASP A 67 0.53 -2.27 -17.43
CA ASP A 67 -0.66 -1.74 -16.77
C ASP A 67 -0.38 -1.24 -15.34
N THR A 68 0.79 -1.57 -14.80
CA THR A 68 1.21 -1.30 -13.44
C THR A 68 2.61 -0.69 -13.43
N SER A 69 2.83 0.34 -12.63
CA SER A 69 4.14 0.98 -12.47
C SER A 69 4.53 1.04 -11.01
N ILE A 70 5.79 0.69 -10.71
CA ILE A 70 6.42 0.95 -9.42
C ILE A 70 7.54 1.98 -9.57
N ILE A 71 7.59 2.92 -8.64
CA ILE A 71 8.46 4.11 -8.70
C ILE A 71 9.52 4.05 -7.61
N PHE A 72 10.79 4.02 -8.04
CA PHE A 72 11.99 4.12 -7.19
C PHE A 72 12.82 5.38 -7.53
N VAL A 73 12.22 6.38 -8.18
CA VAL A 73 12.93 7.61 -8.54
C VAL A 73 13.13 8.50 -7.31
N PRO A 74 14.22 9.30 -7.24
CA PRO A 74 14.45 10.22 -6.13
C PRO A 74 13.29 11.23 -5.92
N PRO A 75 13.12 11.77 -4.70
CA PRO A 75 11.95 12.59 -4.34
C PRO A 75 11.73 13.79 -5.26
N ALA A 76 12.81 14.44 -5.70
CA ALA A 76 12.77 15.60 -6.59
C ALA A 76 12.15 15.32 -7.97
N PHE A 77 12.03 14.05 -8.37
CA PHE A 77 11.51 13.64 -9.68
C PHE A 77 10.25 12.76 -9.57
N ALA A 78 9.84 12.41 -8.35
CA ALA A 78 8.79 11.41 -8.14
C ALA A 78 7.40 11.92 -8.54
N ALA A 79 7.10 13.20 -8.31
CA ALA A 79 5.83 13.79 -8.75
C ALA A 79 5.65 13.70 -10.26
N ASP A 80 6.68 14.06 -11.03
CA ASP A 80 6.65 13.98 -12.49
C ASP A 80 6.53 12.52 -12.96
N ALA A 81 7.24 11.58 -12.35
CA ALA A 81 7.13 10.16 -12.68
C ALA A 81 5.73 9.56 -12.40
N ILE A 82 5.05 10.04 -11.36
CA ILE A 82 3.66 9.65 -11.09
C ILE A 82 2.73 10.18 -12.19
N MET A 83 2.88 11.46 -12.55
CA MET A 83 2.07 12.09 -13.60
C MET A 83 2.34 11.46 -14.97
N GLU A 84 3.60 11.13 -15.30
CA GLU A 84 3.97 10.42 -16.53
C GLU A 84 3.30 9.05 -16.62
N ALA A 85 3.33 8.26 -15.55
CA ALA A 85 2.66 6.96 -15.53
C ALA A 85 1.15 7.10 -15.70
N ALA A 86 0.53 8.07 -15.04
CA ALA A 86 -0.90 8.34 -15.16
C ALA A 86 -1.29 8.76 -16.59
N ASP A 87 -0.46 9.57 -17.25
CA ASP A 87 -0.67 10.04 -18.62
C ASP A 87 -0.52 8.92 -19.65
N ALA A 88 0.46 8.03 -19.45
CA ALA A 88 0.69 6.86 -20.30
C ALA A 88 -0.38 5.77 -20.18
N GLY A 89 -1.36 5.92 -19.28
CA GLY A 89 -2.51 5.01 -19.15
C GLY A 89 -2.31 3.83 -18.19
N ILE A 90 -1.23 3.84 -17.38
CA ILE A 90 -1.05 2.90 -16.26
C ILE A 90 -2.28 2.97 -15.34
N LYS A 91 -2.71 1.82 -14.79
CA LYS A 91 -3.91 1.71 -13.93
C LYS A 91 -3.56 1.64 -12.45
N VAL A 92 -2.40 1.08 -12.11
CA VAL A 92 -1.92 1.02 -10.73
C VAL A 92 -0.51 1.59 -10.65
N ILE A 93 -0.34 2.65 -9.87
CA ILE A 93 0.95 3.32 -9.63
C ILE A 93 1.34 3.09 -8.17
N VAL A 94 2.47 2.46 -7.92
CA VAL A 94 3.02 2.22 -6.58
C VAL A 94 4.23 3.10 -6.37
N THR A 95 4.15 4.05 -5.46
CA THR A 95 5.23 5.01 -5.19
C THR A 95 5.93 4.69 -3.88
N ILE A 96 7.14 4.15 -3.97
CA ILE A 96 7.91 3.75 -2.78
C ILE A 96 8.59 4.95 -2.13
N THR A 97 9.06 5.88 -2.96
CA THR A 97 9.89 7.03 -2.57
C THR A 97 9.34 7.77 -1.35
N GLU A 98 10.19 7.92 -0.33
CA GLU A 98 9.94 8.76 0.84
C GLU A 98 10.53 10.17 0.64
N GLY A 99 9.92 11.18 1.27
CA GLY A 99 10.47 12.54 1.30
C GLY A 99 10.07 13.41 0.11
N ILE A 100 9.03 13.03 -0.63
CA ILE A 100 8.44 13.87 -1.67
C ILE A 100 7.85 15.12 -0.98
N PRO A 101 8.15 16.34 -1.46
CA PRO A 101 7.56 17.54 -0.89
C PRO A 101 6.03 17.49 -0.91
N THR A 102 5.39 17.85 0.20
CA THR A 102 3.92 17.85 0.29
C THR A 102 3.26 18.71 -0.79
N LYS A 103 3.90 19.83 -1.17
CA LYS A 103 3.46 20.69 -2.27
C LYS A 103 3.34 19.93 -3.59
N ASP A 104 4.28 19.05 -3.89
CA ASP A 104 4.30 18.30 -5.14
C ASP A 104 3.21 17.22 -5.11
N MET A 105 2.99 16.59 -3.94
CA MET A 105 1.88 15.66 -3.75
C MET A 105 0.50 16.31 -3.84
N ILE A 106 0.34 17.59 -3.51
CA ILE A 106 -0.90 18.35 -3.79
C ILE A 106 -1.15 18.41 -5.30
N ALA A 107 -0.13 18.78 -6.07
CA ALA A 107 -0.24 18.85 -7.53
C ALA A 107 -0.55 17.48 -8.15
N VAL A 108 0.12 16.43 -7.67
CA VAL A 108 -0.16 15.04 -8.07
C VAL A 108 -1.61 14.67 -7.77
N LYS A 109 -2.12 14.91 -6.55
CA LYS A 109 -3.50 14.53 -6.21
C LYS A 109 -4.53 15.24 -7.08
N GLU A 110 -4.34 16.52 -7.39
CA GLU A 110 -5.24 17.22 -8.30
C GLU A 110 -5.12 16.69 -9.74
N TYR A 111 -3.91 16.37 -10.21
CA TYR A 111 -3.69 15.80 -11.55
C TYR A 111 -4.32 14.42 -11.75
N LEU A 112 -4.33 13.59 -10.70
CA LEU A 112 -4.92 12.25 -10.73
C LEU A 112 -6.45 12.25 -10.57
N LYS A 113 -7.02 13.35 -10.08
CA LYS A 113 -8.45 13.48 -9.80
C LYS A 113 -9.27 13.31 -11.07
N GLY A 114 -10.34 12.51 -10.98
CA GLY A 114 -11.24 12.25 -12.12
C GLY A 114 -10.71 11.27 -13.16
N ARG A 115 -9.51 10.70 -12.99
CA ARG A 115 -9.00 9.63 -13.87
C ARG A 115 -9.60 8.29 -13.44
N GLU A 116 -10.67 7.88 -14.13
CA GLU A 116 -11.36 6.63 -13.84
C GLU A 116 -10.46 5.40 -13.99
N GLY A 117 -10.57 4.47 -13.03
CA GLY A 117 -9.83 3.21 -13.03
C GLY A 117 -8.33 3.33 -12.72
N LEU A 118 -7.83 4.54 -12.43
CA LEU A 118 -6.46 4.77 -11.97
C LEU A 118 -6.41 4.76 -10.44
N ARG A 119 -5.40 4.09 -9.88
CA ARG A 119 -5.08 4.16 -8.45
C ARG A 119 -3.61 4.37 -8.21
N MET A 120 -3.31 5.23 -7.25
CA MET A 120 -1.96 5.45 -6.74
C MET A 120 -1.87 4.91 -5.30
N ILE A 121 -0.83 4.14 -5.01
CA ILE A 121 -0.46 3.66 -3.67
C ILE A 121 0.82 4.37 -3.24
N GLY A 122 0.90 4.80 -1.98
CA GLY A 122 1.98 5.64 -1.48
C GLY A 122 1.71 7.15 -1.67
N PRO A 123 2.73 8.02 -1.58
CA PRO A 123 4.15 7.70 -1.49
C PRO A 123 4.56 7.18 -0.11
N ASN A 124 5.87 7.01 0.12
CA ASN A 124 6.44 6.57 1.40
C ASN A 124 5.76 5.29 1.91
N CYS A 125 5.77 4.25 1.08
CA CYS A 125 5.03 3.03 1.35
C CYS A 125 5.81 1.77 0.95
N PRO A 126 5.49 0.61 1.54
CA PRO A 126 6.14 -0.63 1.18
C PRO A 126 5.61 -1.25 -0.14
N GLY A 127 4.48 -0.75 -0.65
CA GLY A 127 3.84 -1.19 -1.89
C GLY A 127 2.61 -2.08 -1.71
N VAL A 128 2.32 -2.92 -2.72
CA VAL A 128 1.19 -3.86 -2.74
C VAL A 128 1.68 -5.29 -2.94
N MET A 129 1.10 -6.23 -2.20
CA MET A 129 1.45 -7.65 -2.26
C MET A 129 0.17 -8.48 -2.32
N THR A 130 -0.02 -9.23 -3.39
CA THR A 130 -0.98 -10.33 -3.45
C THR A 130 -0.23 -11.64 -3.27
N ALA A 131 -0.51 -12.32 -2.15
CA ALA A 131 0.28 -13.46 -1.71
C ALA A 131 0.21 -14.63 -2.71
N GLY A 132 1.38 -15.08 -3.16
CA GLY A 132 1.53 -16.17 -4.12
C GLY A 132 1.26 -15.77 -5.59
N GLU A 133 1.03 -14.49 -5.87
CA GLU A 133 0.73 -14.04 -7.24
C GLU A 133 1.62 -12.88 -7.70
N CYS A 134 1.66 -11.78 -6.94
CA CYS A 134 2.31 -10.55 -7.42
C CYS A 134 2.80 -9.69 -6.25
N LYS A 135 4.09 -9.32 -6.30
CA LYS A 135 4.73 -8.39 -5.37
C LYS A 135 5.09 -7.13 -6.15
N VAL A 136 4.49 -6.00 -5.79
CA VAL A 136 4.86 -4.68 -6.32
C VAL A 136 5.31 -3.81 -5.16
N GLY A 137 6.57 -3.97 -4.73
CA GLY A 137 7.09 -3.25 -3.58
C GLY A 137 8.36 -3.82 -2.97
N ILE A 138 8.67 -3.35 -1.76
CA ILE A 138 9.90 -3.66 -1.02
C ILE A 138 9.72 -4.71 0.07
N MET A 139 8.50 -5.24 0.21
CA MET A 139 8.12 -6.20 1.26
C MET A 139 8.84 -7.55 1.10
N PRO A 140 9.29 -8.22 2.17
CA PRO A 140 9.89 -9.53 2.06
C PRO A 140 8.85 -10.57 1.61
N GLY A 141 9.00 -11.18 0.44
CA GLY A 141 7.97 -12.08 -0.11
C GLY A 141 7.79 -13.39 0.68
N PHE A 142 8.84 -13.87 1.33
CA PHE A 142 8.87 -15.18 1.99
C PHE A 142 8.03 -15.28 3.28
N ILE A 143 7.62 -14.15 3.88
CA ILE A 143 6.73 -14.15 5.06
C ILE A 143 5.24 -14.22 4.68
N PHE A 144 4.92 -14.00 3.40
CA PHE A 144 3.54 -14.03 2.91
C PHE A 144 3.14 -15.44 2.50
N GLN A 145 1.93 -15.82 2.89
CA GLN A 145 1.32 -17.07 2.50
C GLN A 145 -0.09 -16.79 1.98
N LYS A 146 -0.46 -17.37 0.83
CA LYS A 146 -1.82 -17.22 0.28
C LYS A 146 -2.85 -17.67 1.31
N GLY A 147 -3.84 -16.82 1.54
CA GLY A 147 -4.87 -17.01 2.56
C GLY A 147 -6.08 -16.12 2.33
N ARG A 148 -6.72 -15.69 3.41
CA ARG A 148 -8.06 -15.07 3.39
C ARG A 148 -8.16 -13.72 4.10
N VAL A 149 -7.04 -13.16 4.57
CA VAL A 149 -7.04 -11.88 5.31
C VAL A 149 -6.43 -10.78 4.45
N GLY A 150 -7.20 -9.70 4.25
CA GLY A 150 -6.71 -8.48 3.63
C GLY A 150 -6.00 -7.59 4.65
N ILE A 151 -4.99 -6.83 4.23
CA ILE A 151 -4.29 -5.89 5.13
C ILE A 151 -4.23 -4.51 4.48
N VAL A 152 -4.56 -3.47 5.24
CA VAL A 152 -4.28 -2.07 4.91
C VAL A 152 -3.43 -1.46 6.01
N SER A 153 -2.36 -0.75 5.64
CA SER A 153 -1.43 -0.20 6.62
C SER A 153 -0.71 1.06 6.14
N LYS A 154 -0.54 2.03 7.05
CA LYS A 154 0.34 3.20 6.83
C LYS A 154 1.84 2.87 6.99
N SER A 155 2.18 1.78 7.68
CA SER A 155 3.56 1.46 8.08
C SER A 155 4.13 0.26 7.33
N GLY A 156 5.42 0.29 7.01
CA GLY A 156 6.14 -0.83 6.40
C GLY A 156 6.28 -2.04 7.34
N THR A 157 7.23 -1.99 8.27
CA THR A 157 7.61 -3.14 9.10
C THR A 157 6.50 -3.62 10.03
N LEU A 158 5.64 -2.73 10.53
CA LEU A 158 4.49 -3.13 11.34
C LEU A 158 3.47 -3.95 10.52
N THR A 159 3.39 -3.76 9.20
CA THR A 159 2.63 -4.66 8.33
C THR A 159 3.22 -6.06 8.35
N TYR A 160 4.54 -6.18 8.40
CA TYR A 160 5.23 -7.47 8.34
C TYR A 160 5.00 -8.27 9.62
N GLU A 161 4.89 -7.60 10.76
CA GLU A 161 4.48 -8.22 12.02
C GLU A 161 3.07 -8.82 11.94
N ALA A 162 2.11 -8.08 11.37
CA ALA A 162 0.75 -8.59 11.18
C ALA A 162 0.73 -9.75 10.18
N VAL A 163 1.49 -9.66 9.08
CA VAL A 163 1.65 -10.74 8.10
C VAL A 163 2.18 -12.01 8.77
N ASP A 164 3.26 -11.91 9.53
CA ASP A 164 3.88 -13.05 10.23
C ASP A 164 2.90 -13.70 11.21
N GLN A 165 2.19 -12.90 12.02
CA GLN A 165 1.18 -13.42 12.96
C GLN A 165 0.04 -14.16 12.24
N LEU A 166 -0.49 -13.59 11.15
CA LEU A 166 -1.56 -14.20 10.35
C LEU A 166 -1.10 -15.48 9.66
N THR A 167 0.12 -15.49 9.12
CA THR A 167 0.75 -16.67 8.49
C THR A 167 0.92 -17.79 9.52
N LYS A 168 1.48 -17.49 10.70
CA LYS A 168 1.65 -18.46 11.80
C LYS A 168 0.33 -18.99 12.35
N ALA A 169 -0.73 -18.19 12.33
CA ALA A 169 -2.08 -18.60 12.68
C ALA A 169 -2.78 -19.43 11.58
N GLY A 170 -2.13 -19.68 10.44
CA GLY A 170 -2.70 -20.44 9.31
C GLY A 170 -3.79 -19.68 8.55
N LEU A 171 -3.89 -18.35 8.72
CA LEU A 171 -4.88 -17.51 8.06
C LEU A 171 -4.39 -17.00 6.70
N GLY A 172 -3.08 -16.72 6.60
CA GLY A 172 -2.43 -16.15 5.42
C GLY A 172 -3.02 -14.80 5.02
N GLN A 173 -2.68 -14.33 3.81
CA GLN A 173 -3.11 -13.05 3.28
C GLN A 173 -3.73 -13.20 1.89
N THR A 174 -4.72 -12.37 1.58
CA THR A 174 -5.14 -12.12 0.19
C THR A 174 -4.22 -11.08 -0.42
N THR A 175 -4.51 -9.80 -0.15
CA THR A 175 -3.73 -8.66 -0.59
C THR A 175 -3.40 -7.75 0.60
N ALA A 176 -2.13 -7.38 0.73
CA ALA A 176 -1.65 -6.36 1.64
C ALA A 176 -1.36 -5.06 0.87
N ILE A 177 -1.92 -3.96 1.34
CA ILE A 177 -1.84 -2.63 0.73
C ILE A 177 -1.17 -1.69 1.73
N GLY A 178 0.12 -1.41 1.51
CA GLY A 178 0.82 -0.36 2.23
C GLY A 178 0.48 1.00 1.62
N ILE A 179 -0.41 1.76 2.24
CA ILE A 179 -0.90 3.04 1.70
C ILE A 179 0.08 4.20 1.89
N GLY A 180 0.97 4.09 2.88
CA GLY A 180 2.08 5.02 3.12
C GLY A 180 1.91 5.94 4.33
N GLY A 181 3.04 6.50 4.77
CA GLY A 181 3.15 7.33 5.98
C GLY A 181 3.07 8.85 5.75
N ASP A 182 2.95 9.29 4.50
CA ASP A 182 2.95 10.72 4.18
C ASP A 182 1.58 11.39 4.46
N PRO A 183 1.55 12.73 4.65
CA PRO A 183 0.29 13.45 4.91
C PRO A 183 -0.69 13.41 3.72
N ILE A 184 -0.17 13.32 2.49
CA ILE A 184 -0.95 13.27 1.26
C ILE A 184 -0.53 12.02 0.49
N ILE A 185 -1.43 11.04 0.47
CA ILE A 185 -1.25 9.76 -0.21
C ILE A 185 -2.27 9.59 -1.34
N GLY A 186 -1.98 8.67 -2.26
CA GLY A 186 -2.82 8.31 -3.38
C GLY A 186 -4.15 7.68 -2.94
N THR A 187 -4.08 6.49 -2.34
CA THR A 187 -5.24 5.70 -1.87
C THR A 187 -5.35 5.81 -0.36
N THR A 188 -6.52 6.22 0.13
CA THR A 188 -6.82 6.37 1.57
C THR A 188 -7.07 5.03 2.24
N THR A 189 -7.06 5.00 3.58
CA THR A 189 -7.43 3.82 4.37
C THR A 189 -8.82 3.31 3.99
N LYS A 190 -9.81 4.22 3.85
CA LYS A 190 -11.18 3.85 3.47
C LYS A 190 -11.24 3.19 2.09
N GLU A 191 -10.61 3.77 1.07
CA GLU A 191 -10.62 3.22 -0.30
C GLU A 191 -9.95 1.83 -0.35
N ALA A 192 -8.86 1.64 0.41
CA ALA A 192 -8.18 0.35 0.52
C ALA A 192 -9.02 -0.68 1.30
N VAL A 193 -9.69 -0.28 2.38
CA VAL A 193 -10.66 -1.15 3.08
C VAL A 193 -11.81 -1.52 2.16
N GLU A 194 -12.36 -0.58 1.40
CA GLU A 194 -13.47 -0.83 0.48
C GLU A 194 -13.11 -1.87 -0.58
N LEU A 195 -11.90 -1.80 -1.13
CA LEU A 195 -11.36 -2.83 -2.01
C LEU A 195 -11.41 -4.22 -1.39
N LEU A 196 -10.84 -4.36 -0.20
CA LEU A 196 -10.77 -5.62 0.52
C LEU A 196 -12.15 -6.09 0.98
N MET A 197 -13.05 -5.17 1.32
CA MET A 197 -14.44 -5.46 1.70
C MET A 197 -15.23 -6.04 0.52
N ASN A 198 -14.89 -5.64 -0.71
CA ASN A 198 -15.56 -6.09 -1.93
C ASN A 198 -14.90 -7.31 -2.59
N ASP A 199 -13.68 -7.69 -2.21
CA ASP A 199 -13.04 -8.92 -2.71
C ASP A 199 -13.64 -10.19 -2.09
N PRO A 200 -14.23 -11.12 -2.86
CA PRO A 200 -14.81 -12.34 -2.32
C PRO A 200 -13.81 -13.31 -1.66
N GLU A 201 -12.50 -13.24 -1.96
CA GLU A 201 -11.48 -14.08 -1.30
C GLU A 201 -11.06 -13.55 0.07
N THR A 202 -11.32 -12.27 0.34
CA THR A 202 -11.02 -11.67 1.64
C THR A 202 -12.17 -11.96 2.60
N GLU A 203 -11.92 -12.68 3.69
CA GLU A 203 -12.89 -13.03 4.73
C GLU A 203 -12.79 -12.13 5.98
N GLY A 204 -11.64 -11.49 6.20
CA GLY A 204 -11.38 -10.56 7.29
C GLY A 204 -10.33 -9.52 6.90
N ILE A 205 -10.30 -8.38 7.58
CA ILE A 205 -9.41 -7.26 7.25
C ILE A 205 -8.62 -6.82 8.48
N VAL A 206 -7.31 -6.67 8.34
CA VAL A 206 -6.47 -5.97 9.32
C VAL A 206 -6.27 -4.52 8.87
N MET A 207 -6.58 -3.58 9.75
CA MET A 207 -6.41 -2.14 9.52
C MET A 207 -5.39 -1.57 10.51
N ILE A 208 -4.22 -1.20 10.01
CA ILE A 208 -3.11 -0.67 10.80
C ILE A 208 -2.94 0.82 10.51
N GLY A 209 -3.16 1.63 11.54
CA GLY A 209 -2.95 3.06 11.50
C GLY A 209 -1.87 3.54 12.45
N GLU A 210 -1.72 4.84 12.51
CA GLU A 210 -0.81 5.55 13.40
C GLU A 210 -1.41 6.91 13.77
N ILE A 211 -0.75 7.66 14.66
CA ILE A 211 -1.14 9.04 14.97
C ILE A 211 -1.16 9.96 13.73
N GLY A 212 -1.94 11.04 13.80
CA GLY A 212 -2.00 12.08 12.76
C GLY A 212 -3.09 11.85 11.70
N GLY A 213 -3.89 12.89 11.43
CA GLY A 213 -5.02 12.85 10.51
C GLY A 213 -6.17 11.94 10.96
N GLY A 214 -7.22 11.83 10.14
CA GLY A 214 -8.47 11.13 10.49
C GLY A 214 -8.83 9.90 9.64
N MET A 215 -7.91 9.38 8.81
CA MET A 215 -8.24 8.35 7.81
C MET A 215 -8.80 7.06 8.42
N GLU A 216 -8.30 6.63 9.59
CA GLU A 216 -8.77 5.43 10.28
C GLU A 216 -10.18 5.64 10.87
N ALA A 217 -10.46 6.83 11.38
CA ALA A 217 -11.78 7.20 11.87
C ALA A 217 -12.81 7.28 10.73
N GLU A 218 -12.44 7.84 9.57
CA GLU A 218 -13.29 7.87 8.38
C GLU A 218 -13.59 6.45 7.88
N ALA A 219 -12.57 5.60 7.78
CA ALA A 219 -12.74 4.21 7.38
C ALA A 219 -13.67 3.45 8.34
N ALA A 220 -13.51 3.65 9.66
CA ALA A 220 -14.34 3.01 10.66
C ALA A 220 -15.82 3.39 10.57
N ARG A 221 -16.11 4.69 10.41
CA ARG A 221 -17.49 5.17 10.23
C ARG A 221 -18.12 4.59 8.97
N TRP A 222 -17.37 4.57 7.86
CA TRP A 222 -17.82 3.98 6.61
C TRP A 222 -18.09 2.47 6.72
N ILE A 223 -17.24 1.70 7.43
CA ILE A 223 -17.46 0.27 7.71
C ILE A 223 -18.78 0.07 8.45
N LYS A 224 -19.04 0.90 9.49
CA LYS A 224 -20.28 0.84 10.28
C LYS A 224 -21.51 1.15 9.42
N GLU A 225 -21.45 2.23 8.66
CA GLU A 225 -22.53 2.70 7.77
C GLU A 225 -22.91 1.68 6.70
N THR A 226 -21.92 0.93 6.20
CA THR A 226 -22.13 -0.09 5.15
C THR A 226 -22.45 -1.49 5.71
N GLY A 227 -22.67 -1.60 7.02
CA GLY A 227 -23.17 -2.81 7.69
C GLY A 227 -22.10 -3.81 8.11
N ASN A 228 -20.82 -3.44 8.11
CA ASN A 228 -19.71 -4.26 8.62
C ASN A 228 -19.72 -5.72 8.11
N LYS A 229 -19.62 -5.89 6.78
CA LYS A 229 -19.80 -7.19 6.10
C LYS A 229 -18.75 -8.24 6.44
N LYS A 230 -17.56 -7.82 6.89
CA LYS A 230 -16.42 -8.67 7.22
C LYS A 230 -15.77 -8.17 8.50
N PRO A 231 -15.32 -9.06 9.41
CA PRO A 231 -14.63 -8.64 10.62
C PRO A 231 -13.39 -7.82 10.30
N VAL A 232 -13.23 -6.71 11.01
CA VAL A 232 -12.06 -5.83 10.93
C VAL A 232 -11.33 -5.84 12.27
N VAL A 233 -10.04 -6.13 12.26
CA VAL A 233 -9.13 -6.01 13.40
C VAL A 233 -8.29 -4.76 13.22
N GLY A 234 -8.26 -3.90 14.22
CA GLY A 234 -7.61 -2.60 14.15
C GLY A 234 -6.45 -2.47 15.12
N PHE A 235 -5.37 -1.80 14.71
CA PHE A 235 -4.30 -1.36 15.61
C PHE A 235 -3.87 0.07 15.25
N ILE A 236 -3.61 0.91 16.26
CA ILE A 236 -3.11 2.27 16.07
C ILE A 236 -1.79 2.44 16.82
N ALA A 237 -0.71 2.70 16.07
CA ALA A 237 0.60 3.01 16.62
C ALA A 237 0.66 4.44 17.20
N GLY A 238 1.57 4.66 18.15
CA GLY A 238 1.84 5.99 18.73
C GLY A 238 1.00 6.33 19.98
N GLN A 239 0.48 5.34 20.70
CA GLN A 239 -0.25 5.54 21.97
C GLN A 239 0.56 6.32 23.02
N THR A 240 1.90 6.23 22.98
CA THR A 240 2.82 6.91 23.91
C THR A 240 3.54 8.11 23.26
N ALA A 241 3.12 8.53 22.06
CA ALA A 241 3.78 9.62 21.35
C ALA A 241 3.53 10.98 22.04
N PRO A 242 4.57 11.81 22.22
CA PRO A 242 4.39 13.13 22.78
C PRO A 242 3.66 14.06 21.79
N PRO A 243 2.77 14.96 22.26
CA PRO A 243 2.08 15.92 21.40
C PRO A 243 3.04 16.82 20.60
N GLY A 244 2.65 17.19 19.38
CA GLY A 244 3.40 18.13 18.53
C GLY A 244 4.74 17.63 17.99
N ARG A 245 5.11 16.37 18.22
CA ARG A 245 6.36 15.78 17.72
C ARG A 245 6.08 14.87 16.52
N ARG A 246 6.87 15.03 15.46
CA ARG A 246 6.89 14.11 14.32
C ARG A 246 7.59 12.80 14.70
N MET A 247 6.95 11.67 14.43
CA MET A 247 7.44 10.32 14.75
C MET A 247 7.89 9.57 13.49
N GLY A 248 9.07 9.89 12.96
CA GLY A 248 9.60 9.25 11.75
C GLY A 248 8.86 9.72 10.50
N HIS A 249 7.74 9.06 10.17
CA HIS A 249 6.90 9.40 9.01
C HIS A 249 6.45 10.87 9.04
N ALA A 250 6.36 11.46 7.85
CA ALA A 250 5.95 12.86 7.69
C ALA A 250 4.53 13.13 8.19
N GLY A 251 3.60 12.17 8.06
CA GLY A 251 2.22 12.26 8.54
C GLY A 251 2.02 11.89 10.01
N ALA A 252 3.02 11.34 10.68
CA ALA A 252 2.91 10.88 12.08
C ALA A 252 3.13 12.03 13.07
N ILE A 253 2.19 12.98 13.10
CA ILE A 253 2.18 14.13 14.02
C ILE A 253 0.76 14.39 14.52
N VAL A 254 0.60 14.57 15.83
CA VAL A 254 -0.69 14.90 16.45
C VAL A 254 -0.97 16.40 16.25
N GLY A 255 -1.94 16.74 15.39
CA GLY A 255 -2.34 18.11 15.07
C GLY A 255 -3.60 18.59 15.82
N GLY A 256 -4.49 17.67 16.18
CA GLY A 256 -5.71 17.94 16.95
C GLY A 256 -6.05 16.84 17.95
N ALA A 257 -7.09 17.05 18.76
CA ALA A 257 -7.52 16.08 19.79
C ALA A 257 -7.92 14.72 19.20
N ASP A 258 -8.54 14.74 18.01
CA ASP A 258 -9.02 13.54 17.30
C ASP A 258 -7.89 12.80 16.56
N ASP A 259 -6.70 13.39 16.44
CA ASP A 259 -5.55 12.78 15.75
C ASP A 259 -4.75 11.83 16.65
N THR A 260 -5.09 11.78 17.94
CA THR A 260 -4.43 10.93 18.93
C THR A 260 -4.76 9.46 18.70
N ALA A 261 -3.84 8.56 19.05
CA ALA A 261 -4.08 7.13 18.96
C ALA A 261 -5.31 6.72 19.80
N ALA A 262 -5.45 7.28 21.01
CA ALA A 262 -6.57 7.00 21.90
C ALA A 262 -7.92 7.40 21.28
N ALA A 263 -8.01 8.60 20.68
CA ALA A 263 -9.24 9.05 20.02
C ALA A 263 -9.61 8.16 18.82
N LYS A 264 -8.64 7.81 17.97
CA LYS A 264 -8.85 6.89 16.84
C LYS A 264 -9.32 5.51 17.31
N MET A 265 -8.68 4.94 18.33
CA MET A 265 -9.05 3.64 18.89
C MET A 265 -10.46 3.67 19.48
N ALA A 266 -10.85 4.75 20.17
CA ALA A 266 -12.21 4.91 20.68
C ALA A 266 -13.25 4.93 19.55
N ILE A 267 -13.05 5.76 18.53
CA ILE A 267 -13.95 5.85 17.35
C ILE A 267 -14.05 4.49 16.64
N MET A 268 -12.92 3.80 16.45
CA MET A 268 -12.89 2.49 15.81
C MET A 268 -13.70 1.44 16.61
N ARG A 269 -13.56 1.42 17.93
CA ARG A 269 -14.35 0.53 18.82
C ARG A 269 -15.85 0.84 18.74
N GLU A 270 -16.23 2.12 18.79
CA GLU A 270 -17.62 2.56 18.64
C GLU A 270 -18.24 2.20 17.28
N CYS A 271 -17.40 1.98 16.27
CA CYS A 271 -17.78 1.53 14.94
C CYS A 271 -17.82 0.00 14.78
N GLY A 272 -17.52 -0.76 15.85
CA GLY A 272 -17.54 -2.22 15.83
C GLY A 272 -16.27 -2.87 15.29
N ILE A 273 -15.16 -2.13 15.22
CA ILE A 273 -13.85 -2.70 14.90
C ILE A 273 -13.25 -3.37 16.14
N HIS A 274 -12.65 -4.53 15.95
CA HIS A 274 -11.92 -5.25 17.00
C HIS A 274 -10.53 -4.63 17.19
N VAL A 275 -10.47 -3.57 18.00
CA VAL A 275 -9.22 -2.81 18.23
C VAL A 275 -8.38 -3.49 19.30
N VAL A 276 -7.16 -3.90 18.93
CA VAL A 276 -6.16 -4.46 19.86
C VAL A 276 -5.30 -3.35 20.46
N ASP A 277 -4.90 -3.52 21.71
CA ASP A 277 -4.03 -2.57 22.41
C ASP A 277 -2.55 -2.86 22.12
N SER A 278 -2.21 -4.14 21.94
CA SER A 278 -0.87 -4.61 21.59
C SER A 278 -0.79 -5.02 20.12
N PRO A 279 0.27 -4.63 19.38
CA PRO A 279 0.46 -5.09 18.01
C PRO A 279 0.70 -6.61 17.93
N ALA A 280 1.07 -7.27 19.03
CA ALA A 280 1.29 -8.71 19.10
C ALA A 280 -0.01 -9.55 19.11
N GLU A 281 -1.17 -8.89 19.29
CA GLU A 281 -2.47 -9.55 19.44
C GLU A 281 -3.29 -9.54 18.13
N ILE A 282 -2.74 -9.00 17.04
CA ILE A 282 -3.44 -8.84 15.76
C ILE A 282 -3.88 -10.21 15.21
N GLY A 283 -2.95 -11.15 15.09
CA GLY A 283 -3.23 -12.47 14.51
C GLY A 283 -4.17 -13.31 15.37
N GLU A 284 -3.96 -13.33 16.69
CA GLU A 284 -4.84 -14.04 17.63
C GLU A 284 -6.26 -13.48 17.59
N THR A 285 -6.39 -12.15 17.60
CA THR A 285 -7.70 -11.51 17.53
C THR A 285 -8.40 -11.82 16.21
N MET A 286 -7.68 -11.77 15.09
CA MET A 286 -8.25 -12.12 13.78
C MET A 286 -8.74 -13.58 13.74
N LEU A 287 -7.94 -14.51 14.27
CA LEU A 287 -8.32 -15.93 14.33
C LEU A 287 -9.62 -16.12 15.13
N ARG A 288 -9.72 -15.50 16.30
CA ARG A 288 -10.91 -15.56 17.16
C ARG A 288 -12.16 -15.02 16.47
N VAL A 289 -12.08 -13.86 15.83
CA VAL A 289 -13.27 -13.22 15.21
C VAL A 289 -13.71 -13.93 13.93
N LEU A 290 -12.80 -14.55 13.19
CA LEU A 290 -13.14 -15.39 12.04
C LEU A 290 -13.76 -16.73 12.47
N GLY A 291 -13.30 -17.32 13.58
CA GLY A 291 -13.82 -18.57 14.12
C GLY A 291 -15.17 -18.47 14.85
N SER A 292 -15.67 -17.26 15.08
CA SER A 292 -16.95 -17.01 15.78
C SER A 292 -18.17 -16.96 14.84
N LYS A 293 -18.03 -17.44 13.59
CA LYS A 293 -19.11 -17.48 12.59
C LYS A 293 -19.96 -18.74 12.68
#